data_AF-A0A0F7WLZ1-F1
#
_entry.id   AF-A0A0F7WLZ1-F1
#
_cell.length_a   1.000
_cell.length_b   1.000
_cell.length_c   1.000
_cell.angle_alpha   90.00
_cell.angle_beta   90.00
_cell.angle_gamma   90.00
#
_symmetry.space_group_name_H-M   'P 1'
#
loop_
_entity.id
_entity.type
_entity.pdbx_description
1 polymer ?
#
loop_
_entity_poly.entity_id
_entity_poly.type
_entity_poly.pdbx_seq_one_letter_code
_entity_poly.pdbx_strand_id
1 'polypeptide(L)'
;MFNMENTAKEEKNSQPLLDLEQDMQDHDRAQELKASVQDKVHKLHALLREGSDKESFGQQQSLLAGYVALQKVLGRINRKMI
;
A
#
# COMPACT_ATOMS: atom_id res chain seq x y z
N MET A 1 4.50 -47.56 -21.21
CA MET A 1 3.80 -46.26 -21.12
C MET A 1 3.62 -45.98 -19.63
N PHE A 2 4.35 -45.01 -19.09
CA PHE A 2 4.19 -44.59 -17.69
C PHE A 2 3.24 -43.39 -17.68
N ASN A 3 2.11 -43.55 -17.00
CA ASN A 3 1.08 -42.53 -16.88
C ASN A 3 1.58 -41.37 -16.03
N MET A 4 1.16 -40.18 -16.45
CA MET A 4 1.29 -38.91 -15.75
C MET A 4 0.68 -39.00 -14.34
N GLU A 5 1.52 -38.89 -13.32
CA GLU A 5 1.12 -38.32 -12.04
C GLU A 5 2.00 -37.08 -11.84
N ASN A 6 1.64 -36.00 -12.52
CA ASN A 6 2.05 -34.67 -12.11
C ASN A 6 1.39 -34.43 -10.76
N THR A 7 2.11 -34.77 -9.70
CA THR A 7 1.80 -34.37 -8.34
C THR A 7 1.49 -32.88 -8.34
N ALA A 8 0.26 -32.57 -7.92
CA ALA A 8 -0.23 -31.22 -7.74
C ALA A 8 0.82 -30.43 -6.95
N LYS A 9 1.32 -29.35 -7.54
CA LYS A 9 2.18 -28.38 -6.86
C LYS A 9 1.45 -27.97 -5.59
N GLU A 10 2.03 -28.36 -4.46
CA GLU A 10 1.57 -28.04 -3.12
C GLU A 10 1.16 -26.58 -3.05
N GLU A 11 -0.04 -26.39 -2.51
CA GLU A 11 -0.72 -25.14 -2.31
C GLU A 11 0.26 -24.12 -1.72
N LYS A 12 0.49 -23.04 -2.46
CA LYS A 12 1.18 -21.86 -1.95
C LYS A 12 0.39 -21.35 -0.75
N ASN A 13 0.81 -21.77 0.45
CA ASN A 13 0.80 -21.03 1.70
C ASN A 13 -0.39 -20.04 1.78
N SER A 14 -1.59 -20.56 2.01
CA SER A 14 -2.82 -19.78 2.19
C SER A 14 -2.83 -19.11 3.56
N GLN A 15 -1.82 -18.27 3.81
CA GLN A 15 -1.93 -17.28 4.88
C GLN A 15 -3.13 -16.39 4.55
N PRO A 16 -4.04 -16.17 5.51
CA PRO A 16 -5.19 -15.32 5.27
C PRO A 16 -4.67 -13.92 4.89
N LEU A 17 -5.18 -13.42 3.77
CA LEU A 17 -4.86 -12.07 3.31
C LEU A 17 -5.36 -11.08 4.35
N LEU A 18 -4.50 -10.12 4.68
CA LEU A 18 -4.91 -8.99 5.51
C LEU A 18 -5.94 -8.15 4.77
N ASP A 19 -6.78 -7.41 5.50
CA ASP A 19 -7.85 -6.57 4.91
C ASP A 19 -7.31 -5.64 3.81
N LEU A 20 -6.15 -5.02 4.05
CA LEU A 20 -5.49 -4.16 3.05
C LEU A 20 -5.07 -4.94 1.80
N GLU A 21 -4.61 -6.17 1.95
CA GLU A 21 -4.22 -7.01 0.80
C GLU A 21 -5.44 -7.45 0.01
N GLN A 22 -6.57 -7.69 0.66
CA GLN A 22 -7.86 -7.97 0.01
C GLN A 22 -8.36 -6.75 -0.76
N ASP A 23 -8.39 -5.57 -0.13
CA ASP A 23 -8.80 -4.33 -0.78
C ASP A 23 -7.91 -3.98 -1.98
N MET A 24 -6.64 -4.37 -1.93
CA MET A 24 -5.67 -4.15 -3.01
C MET A 24 -5.85 -5.12 -4.19
N GLN A 25 -6.61 -6.21 -4.06
CA GLN A 25 -6.95 -7.10 -5.18
C GLN A 25 -8.01 -6.50 -6.10
N ASP A 26 -8.92 -5.70 -5.56
CA ASP A 26 -9.90 -4.94 -6.32
C ASP A 26 -9.19 -3.73 -6.97
N HIS A 27 -9.23 -3.66 -8.30
CA HIS A 27 -8.55 -2.60 -9.04
C HIS A 27 -9.07 -1.20 -8.68
N ASP A 28 -10.38 -1.05 -8.55
CA ASP A 28 -11.01 0.25 -8.33
C ASP A 28 -10.69 0.74 -6.91
N ARG A 29 -10.80 -0.15 -5.91
CA ARG A 29 -10.39 0.17 -4.53
C ARG A 29 -8.91 0.45 -4.40
N ALA A 30 -8.06 -0.31 -5.09
CA ALA A 30 -6.62 -0.09 -5.09
C ALA A 30 -6.26 1.28 -5.70
N GLN A 31 -6.93 1.71 -6.77
CA GLN A 31 -6.75 3.03 -7.35
C GLN A 31 -7.26 4.14 -6.44
N GLU A 32 -8.45 3.97 -5.86
CA GLU A 32 -9.03 4.92 -4.91
C GLU A 32 -8.12 5.14 -3.71
N LEU A 33 -7.61 4.06 -3.12
CA LEU A 33 -6.70 4.11 -1.98
C LEU A 33 -5.39 4.82 -2.34
N LYS A 34 -4.79 4.50 -3.50
CA LYS A 34 -3.57 5.17 -3.97
C LYS A 34 -3.80 6.66 -4.20
N ALA A 35 -4.91 7.04 -4.83
CA ALA A 35 -5.27 8.43 -5.08
C ALA A 35 -5.50 9.20 -3.77
N SER A 36 -6.21 8.60 -2.81
CA SER A 36 -6.45 9.17 -1.48
C SER A 36 -5.15 9.40 -0.71
N VAL A 37 -4.23 8.42 -0.73
CA VAL A 37 -2.92 8.57 -0.10
C VAL A 37 -2.09 9.66 -0.78
N GLN A 38 -2.10 9.72 -2.12
CA GLN A 38 -1.38 10.75 -2.87
C GLN A 38 -1.91 12.15 -2.59
N ASP A 39 -3.24 12.33 -2.54
CA ASP A 39 -3.88 13.60 -2.17
C ASP A 39 -3.46 14.06 -0.77
N LYS A 40 -3.45 13.16 0.21
CA LYS A 40 -2.98 13.47 1.58
C LYS A 40 -1.51 13.88 1.63
N VAL A 41 -0.64 13.22 0.85
CA VAL A 41 0.77 13.61 0.72
C VAL A 41 0.90 15.03 0.15
N HIS A 42 0.15 15.35 -0.92
CA HIS A 42 0.16 16.70 -1.50
C HIS A 42 -0.32 17.77 -0.51
N LYS A 43 -1.40 17.49 0.23
CA LYS A 43 -1.92 18.41 1.27
C LYS A 43 -0.90 18.64 2.37
N LEU A 44 -0.22 17.60 2.85
CA LEU A 44 0.83 17.74 3.86
C LEU A 44 2.03 18.55 3.34
N HIS A 45 2.43 18.35 2.09
CA HIS A 45 3.46 19.18 1.47
C HIS A 45 3.04 20.65 1.32
N ALA A 46 1.75 20.95 1.12
CA ALA A 46 1.26 22.32 1.11
C ALA A 46 1.34 22.94 2.52
N LEU A 47 0.81 22.25 3.53
CA LEU A 47 0.84 22.70 4.93
C LEU A 47 2.26 22.95 5.45
N LEU A 48 3.20 22.04 5.14
CA LEU A 48 4.60 22.20 5.51
C LEU A 48 5.29 23.40 4.82
N ARG A 49 4.81 23.81 3.64
CA ARG A 49 5.31 24.99 2.92
C ARG A 49 4.71 26.29 3.41
N GLU A 50 3.44 26.26 3.81
CA GLU A 50 2.74 27.41 4.41
C GLU A 50 3.35 27.80 5.76
N GLY A 51 3.97 26.83 6.44
CA GLY A 51 4.62 27.02 7.72
C GLY A 51 3.61 26.91 8.86
N SER A 52 3.99 26.16 9.90
CA SER A 52 3.20 25.97 11.11
C SER A 52 4.09 26.15 12.33
N ASP A 53 3.51 26.21 13.52
CA ASP A 53 4.29 26.18 14.76
C ASP A 53 5.13 24.90 14.84
N LYS A 54 6.19 24.93 15.65
CA LYS A 54 7.20 23.86 15.69
C LYS A 54 6.60 22.48 16.02
N GLU A 55 5.55 22.43 16.85
CA GLU A 55 4.91 21.18 17.24
C GLU A 55 4.07 20.61 16.09
N SER A 56 3.21 21.45 15.51
CA SER A 56 2.42 21.10 14.32
C SER A 56 3.31 20.69 13.14
N PHE A 57 4.43 21.37 12.94
CA PHE A 57 5.38 21.06 11.87
C PHE A 57 6.00 19.67 12.07
N GLY A 58 6.41 19.34 13.30
CA GLY A 58 6.93 18.02 13.65
C GLY A 58 5.91 16.91 13.39
N GLN A 59 4.67 17.12 13.83
CA GLN A 59 3.57 16.16 13.60
C GLN A 59 3.29 15.98 12.10
N GLN A 60 3.23 17.08 11.34
CA GLN A 60 3.02 17.06 9.89
C GLN A 60 4.15 16.34 9.14
N GLN A 61 5.41 16.52 9.56
CA GLN A 61 6.55 15.78 9.00
C GLN A 61 6.46 14.28 9.29
N SER A 62 6.16 13.89 10.53
CA SER A 62 5.98 12.48 10.87
C SER A 62 4.83 11.83 10.10
N LEU A 63 3.71 12.54 9.96
CA LEU A 63 2.56 12.06 9.20
C LEU A 63 2.88 11.92 7.71
N LEU A 64 3.61 12.89 7.13
CA LEU A 64 4.07 12.81 5.75
C LEU A 64 4.98 11.59 5.53
N ALA A 65 5.94 11.35 6.42
CA ALA A 65 6.81 10.18 6.35
C ALA A 65 6.00 8.86 6.41
N GLY A 66 4.96 8.81 7.25
CA GLY A 66 4.04 7.68 7.33
C GLY A 66 3.29 7.42 6.02
N TYR A 67 2.73 8.45 5.39
CA TYR A 67 2.05 8.30 4.10
C TYR A 67 3.00 7.91 2.97
N VAL A 68 4.23 8.43 2.94
CA VAL A 68 5.25 8.03 1.97
C VAL A 68 5.65 6.56 2.17
N ALA A 69 5.76 6.09 3.42
CA ALA A 69 5.99 4.68 3.70
C ALA A 69 4.80 3.82 3.23
N LEU A 70 3.56 4.27 3.44
CA LEU A 70 2.36 3.59 2.95
C LEU A 70 2.34 3.48 1.42
N GLN A 71 2.67 4.55 0.68
CA GLN A 71 2.79 4.50 -0.79
C GLN A 71 3.75 3.39 -1.25
N LYS A 72 4.89 3.24 -0.56
CA LYS A 72 5.87 2.17 -0.86
C LYS A 72 5.29 0.79 -0.58
N VAL A 73 4.53 0.62 0.50
CA VAL A 73 3.86 -0.64 0.84
C VAL A 73 2.81 -1.00 -0.23
N LEU A 74 1.93 -0.06 -0.59
CA LEU A 74 0.90 -0.27 -1.63
C LEU A 74 1.54 -0.63 -2.98
N GLY A 75 2.65 0.01 -3.35
CA GLY A 75 3.39 -0.31 -4.57
C GLY A 75 3.99 -1.71 -4.57
N ARG A 76 4.44 -2.21 -3.41
CA ARG A 76 5.00 -3.56 -3.26
C ARG A 76 3.93 -4.65 -3.28
N ILE A 77 2.77 -4.41 -2.65
CA ILE A 77 1.64 -5.34 -2.67
C ILE A 77 1.20 -5.57 -4.12
N ASN A 78 1.02 -4.49 -4.89
CA ASN A 78 0.61 -4.57 -6.28
C ASN A 78 1.62 -5.36 -7.16
N ARG A 79 2.93 -5.23 -6.91
CA ARG A 79 3.97 -5.98 -7.62
C ARG A 79 3.97 -7.48 -7.30
N LYS A 80 3.53 -7.88 -6.10
CA LYS A 80 3.44 -9.30 -5.73
C LYS A 80 2.23 -10.01 -6.35
N MET A 81 1.23 -9.25 -6.79
CA MET A 81 -0.03 -9.79 -7.33
C MET A 81 -0.08 -9.83 -8.87
N ILE A 82 0.86 -9.18 -9.55
CA ILE A 82 1.12 -9.29 -11.00
C ILE A 82 2.15 -10.40 -11.22
#